data_AF-A0A562IE64-F1
#
_entry.id   AF-A0A562IE64-F1
#
_cell.length_a   1.000
_cell.length_b   1.000
_cell.length_c   1.000
_cell.angle_alpha   90.00
_cell.angle_beta   90.00
_cell.angle_gamma   90.00
#
_symmetry.space_group_name_H-M   'P 1'
#
loop_
_entity.id
_entity.type
_entity.pdbx_description
1 polymer ?
#
loop_
_entity_poly.entity_id
_entity_poly.type
_entity_poly.pdbx_seq_one_letter_code
_entity_poly.pdbx_strand_id
1 'polypeptide(L)'
;MLVDLTVAAADDYLDQARSISPLWPLTADRYVTTRPLHDPTGWLRALRDEHLGALARARPAEFTGAARQAWYRGWAAHARAARLAAWYETDQALLMLGEARLAAATVSGLLTRTYFRDPGDAVRRTGLAGADMTEVGAVLKRQAEELAGRGRLVDGTVDDLLAGA
;
A
#
# COMPACT_ATOMS: atom_id res chain seq x y z
N MET A 1 10.82 -12.41 -21.30
CA MET A 1 10.29 -11.06 -21.00
C MET A 1 8.78 -11.17 -21.10
N LEU A 2 8.07 -11.24 -19.97
CA LEU A 2 6.62 -11.12 -19.99
C LEU A 2 6.29 -9.64 -20.19
N VAL A 3 5.49 -9.33 -21.20
CA VAL A 3 4.92 -7.99 -21.40
C VAL A 3 3.54 -8.02 -20.73
N ASP A 4 3.32 -7.13 -19.77
CA ASP A 4 1.99 -6.87 -19.22
C ASP A 4 1.33 -5.76 -20.05
N LEU A 5 0.12 -6.02 -20.54
CA LEU A 5 -0.67 -5.06 -21.31
C LEU A 5 -2.01 -4.86 -20.60
N THR A 6 -2.26 -3.63 -20.17
CA THR A 6 -3.53 -3.22 -19.58
C THR A 6 -4.30 -2.36 -20.59
N VAL A 7 -5.56 -2.70 -20.83
CA VAL A 7 -6.52 -1.86 -21.56
C VAL A 7 -7.56 -1.38 -20.55
N ALA A 8 -7.71 -0.07 -20.43
CA ALA A 8 -8.64 0.56 -19.52
C ALA A 8 -9.35 1.74 -20.21
N ALA A 9 -10.58 2.04 -19.78
CA ALA A 9 -11.25 3.26 -20.19
C ALA A 9 -10.54 4.49 -19.60
N ALA A 10 -10.50 5.57 -20.37
CA ALA A 10 -9.80 6.79 -19.98
C ALA A 10 -10.32 7.37 -18.65
N ASP A 11 -11.65 7.41 -18.48
CA ASP A 11 -12.29 7.98 -17.29
C ASP A 11 -12.04 7.12 -16.04
N ASP A 12 -12.17 5.80 -16.15
CA ASP A 12 -11.89 4.86 -15.06
C ASP A 12 -10.44 4.99 -14.57
N TYR A 13 -9.50 5.12 -15.50
CA TYR A 13 -8.08 5.25 -15.16
C TYR A 13 -7.77 6.62 -14.54
N LEU A 14 -8.47 7.67 -14.95
CA LEU A 14 -8.40 9.00 -14.32
C LEU A 14 -8.99 9.00 -12.91
N ASP A 15 -10.10 8.29 -12.67
CA ASP A 15 -10.64 8.07 -11.32
C ASP A 15 -9.61 7.35 -10.43
N GLN A 16 -8.96 6.31 -10.97
CA GLN A 16 -7.93 5.58 -10.25
C GLN A 16 -6.72 6.46 -9.91
N ALA A 17 -6.30 7.33 -10.83
CA ALA A 17 -5.18 8.26 -10.61
C ALA A 17 -5.47 9.33 -9.55
N ARG A 18 -6.74 9.67 -9.33
CA ARG A 18 -7.19 10.63 -8.30
C ARG A 18 -7.37 10.00 -6.92
N SER A 19 -7.35 8.67 -6.81
CA SER A 19 -7.64 7.95 -5.56
C SER A 19 -6.38 7.62 -4.76
N ILE A 20 -6.39 7.96 -3.46
CA ILE A 20 -5.40 7.45 -2.49
C ILE A 20 -5.91 6.11 -1.93
N SER A 21 -5.59 5.03 -2.66
CA SER A 21 -5.93 3.67 -2.26
C SER A 21 -4.85 3.03 -1.37
N PRO A 22 -5.14 1.90 -0.70
CA PRO A 22 -4.12 1.15 0.05
C PRO A 22 -2.97 0.64 -0.81
N LEU A 23 -3.12 0.57 -2.14
CA LEU A 23 -2.07 0.17 -3.08
C LEU A 23 -1.35 1.36 -3.72
N TRP A 24 -1.74 2.59 -3.38
CA TRP A 24 -1.20 3.81 -3.99
C TRP A 24 0.33 3.85 -4.04
N PRO A 25 1.10 3.47 -2.98
CA PRO A 25 2.56 3.47 -3.05
C PRO A 25 3.15 2.56 -4.13
N LEU A 26 2.43 1.53 -4.57
CA LEU A 26 2.89 0.58 -5.59
C LEU A 26 2.36 0.91 -6.98
N THR A 27 1.35 1.78 -7.08
CA THR A 27 0.75 2.14 -8.35
C THR A 27 1.15 3.54 -8.81
N ALA A 28 1.41 4.48 -7.91
CA ALA A 28 1.55 5.89 -8.23
C ALA A 28 2.71 6.22 -9.18
N ASP A 29 3.82 5.46 -9.15
CA ASP A 29 4.96 5.67 -10.04
C ASP A 29 4.53 5.70 -11.52
N ARG A 30 3.61 4.80 -11.91
CA ARG A 30 3.15 4.68 -13.30
C ARG A 30 2.49 5.95 -13.81
N TYR A 31 1.84 6.74 -12.96
CA TYR A 31 1.19 7.99 -13.39
C TYR A 31 2.19 9.12 -13.67
N VAL A 32 3.44 8.97 -13.23
CA VAL A 32 4.48 9.99 -13.35
C VAL A 32 5.57 9.57 -14.34
N THR A 33 5.91 8.28 -14.41
CA THR A 33 7.06 7.75 -15.16
C THR A 33 6.71 7.16 -16.53
N THR A 34 5.43 7.05 -16.87
CA THR A 34 4.98 6.49 -18.17
C THR A 34 5.47 7.35 -19.33
N ARG A 35 6.08 6.71 -20.32
CA ARG A 35 6.54 7.34 -21.56
C ARG A 35 5.55 7.05 -22.69
N PRO A 36 5.05 8.08 -23.41
CA PRO A 36 4.13 7.88 -24.52
C PRO A 36 4.84 7.20 -25.68
N LEU A 37 4.27 6.08 -26.16
CA LEU A 37 4.56 5.54 -27.49
C LEU A 37 3.59 6.10 -28.54
N HIS A 38 2.34 6.33 -28.13
CA HIS A 38 1.29 6.96 -28.91
C HIS A 38 0.32 7.67 -27.96
N ASP A 39 0.22 9.01 -28.06
CA ASP A 39 -0.67 9.83 -27.25
C ASP A 39 -1.08 11.10 -28.01
N PRO A 40 -1.93 10.97 -29.05
CA PRO A 40 -2.30 12.08 -29.92
C PRO A 40 -3.14 13.16 -29.22
N THR A 41 -3.79 12.81 -28.11
CA THR A 41 -4.65 13.72 -27.33
C THR A 41 -3.94 14.34 -26.13
N GLY A 42 -2.69 13.92 -25.84
CA GLY A 42 -1.95 14.37 -24.65
C GLY A 42 -2.54 13.85 -23.34
N TRP A 43 -3.28 12.74 -23.39
CA TRP A 43 -4.00 12.16 -22.25
C TRP A 43 -3.07 11.75 -21.11
N LEU A 44 -1.86 11.24 -21.41
CA LEU A 44 -0.89 10.87 -20.36
C LEU A 44 -0.38 12.09 -19.59
N ARG A 45 -0.30 13.26 -20.24
CA ARG A 45 0.02 14.50 -19.55
C ARG A 45 -1.11 14.90 -18.60
N ALA A 46 -2.36 14.86 -19.08
CA ALA A 46 -3.52 15.16 -18.26
C ALA A 46 -3.64 14.21 -17.06
N LEU A 47 -3.42 12.91 -17.26
CA LEU A 47 -3.40 11.89 -16.20
C LEU A 47 -2.38 12.22 -15.11
N ARG A 48 -1.16 12.58 -15.50
CA ARG A 48 -0.11 12.98 -14.56
C ARG A 48 -0.49 14.24 -13.78
N ASP A 49 -1.00 15.25 -14.48
CA ASP A 49 -1.35 16.53 -13.88
C ASP A 49 -2.53 16.36 -12.89
N GLU A 50 -3.53 15.54 -13.23
CA GLU A 50 -4.62 15.15 -12.34
C GLU A 50 -4.13 14.38 -11.11
N HIS A 51 -3.21 13.42 -11.30
CA HIS A 51 -2.63 12.67 -10.19
C HIS A 51 -1.87 13.59 -9.21
N LEU A 52 -0.99 14.46 -9.72
CA LEU A 52 -0.24 15.41 -8.92
C LEU A 52 -1.16 16.45 -8.26
N GLY A 53 -2.20 16.88 -8.97
CA GLY A 53 -3.23 17.77 -8.45
C GLY A 53 -4.06 17.12 -7.33
N ALA A 54 -4.37 15.83 -7.45
CA ALA A 54 -5.03 15.07 -6.40
C ALA A 54 -4.11 14.90 -5.18
N LEU A 55 -2.83 14.56 -5.39
CA LEU A 55 -1.84 14.43 -4.33
C LEU A 55 -1.64 15.74 -3.54
N ALA A 56 -1.63 16.88 -4.24
CA ALA A 56 -1.52 18.20 -3.61
C ALA A 56 -2.75 18.56 -2.76
N ARG A 57 -3.95 18.10 -3.16
CA ARG A 57 -5.22 18.35 -2.45
C ARG A 57 -5.54 17.33 -1.37
N ALA A 58 -4.90 16.16 -1.41
CA ALA A 58 -5.20 15.04 -0.52
C ALA A 58 -4.95 15.39 0.95
N ARG A 59 -5.95 15.14 1.77
CA ARG A 59 -5.92 15.39 3.21
C ARG A 59 -5.09 14.31 3.92
N PRO A 60 -4.44 14.63 5.05
CA PRO A 60 -3.73 13.62 5.85
C PRO A 60 -4.58 12.39 6.21
N ALA A 61 -5.89 12.60 6.47
CA ALA A 61 -6.81 11.52 6.81
C ALA A 61 -7.01 10.47 5.70
N GLU A 62 -6.91 10.87 4.43
CA GLU A 62 -7.03 9.94 3.29
C GLU A 62 -5.86 8.94 3.28
N PHE A 63 -4.64 9.45 3.47
CA PHE A 63 -3.44 8.61 3.60
C PHE A 63 -3.48 7.73 4.85
N THR A 64 -3.88 8.26 6.00
CA THR A 64 -4.01 7.48 7.24
C THR A 64 -5.08 6.38 7.10
N GLY A 65 -6.19 6.67 6.42
CA GLY A 65 -7.25 5.69 6.15
C GLY A 65 -6.77 4.56 5.23
N ALA A 66 -6.09 4.90 4.12
CA ALA A 66 -5.48 3.92 3.24
C ALA A 66 -4.40 3.09 3.96
N ALA A 67 -3.57 3.73 4.78
CA ALA A 67 -2.52 3.07 5.55
C ALA A 67 -3.10 2.05 6.52
N ARG A 68 -4.22 2.36 7.18
CA ARG A 68 -4.91 1.42 8.07
C ARG A 68 -5.43 0.19 7.33
N GLN A 69 -6.01 0.36 6.15
CA GLN A 69 -6.47 -0.77 5.34
C GLN A 69 -5.28 -1.66 4.89
N ALA A 70 -4.17 -1.05 4.49
CA ALA A 70 -2.94 -1.78 4.17
C ALA A 70 -2.38 -2.53 5.39
N TRP A 71 -2.42 -1.88 6.57
CA TRP A 71 -1.97 -2.48 7.82
C TRP A 71 -2.80 -3.72 8.20
N TYR A 72 -4.14 -3.65 8.12
CA TYR A 72 -4.98 -4.82 8.40
C TYR A 72 -4.65 -6.01 7.49
N ARG A 73 -4.37 -5.76 6.21
CA ARG A 73 -3.92 -6.81 5.28
C ARG A 73 -2.57 -7.40 5.71
N GLY A 74 -1.63 -6.55 6.09
CA GLY A 74 -0.32 -6.97 6.58
C GLY A 74 -0.39 -7.80 7.86
N TRP A 75 -1.22 -7.37 8.82
CA TRP A 75 -1.44 -8.10 10.07
C TRP A 75 -2.10 -9.46 9.83
N ALA A 76 -3.12 -9.53 8.97
CA ALA A 76 -3.77 -10.78 8.62
C ALA A 76 -2.79 -11.77 7.93
N ALA A 77 -1.96 -11.28 7.01
CA ALA A 77 -0.93 -12.08 6.35
C ALA A 77 0.13 -12.57 7.35
N HIS A 78 0.60 -11.71 8.26
CA HIS A 78 1.55 -12.07 9.32
C HIS A 78 0.98 -13.16 10.25
N ALA A 79 -0.25 -12.98 10.73
CA ALA A 79 -0.91 -13.96 11.59
C ALA A 79 -1.11 -15.32 10.88
N ARG A 80 -1.44 -15.30 9.58
CA ARG A 80 -1.54 -16.52 8.77
C ARG A 80 -0.19 -17.19 8.57
N ALA A 81 0.86 -16.42 8.31
CA ALA A 81 2.22 -16.92 8.16
C ALA A 81 2.71 -17.61 9.45
N ALA A 82 2.47 -17.00 10.61
CA ALA A 82 2.80 -17.59 11.91
C ALA A 82 2.05 -18.91 12.16
N ARG A 83 0.76 -18.96 11.80
CA ARG A 83 -0.04 -20.20 11.91
C ARG A 83 0.51 -21.30 11.01
N LEU A 84 0.81 -21.01 9.73
CA LEU A 84 1.33 -22.00 8.78
C LEU A 84 2.71 -22.53 9.19
N ALA A 85 3.58 -21.65 9.69
CA ALA A 85 4.91 -22.04 10.17
C ALA A 85 4.83 -23.06 11.33
N ALA A 86 3.84 -22.91 12.22
CA ALA A 86 3.63 -23.85 13.33
C ALA A 86 3.18 -25.26 12.86
N TRP A 87 2.66 -25.38 11.64
CA TRP A 87 2.16 -26.62 11.06
C TRP A 87 3.12 -27.21 10.01
N TYR A 88 4.36 -26.71 9.96
CA TYR A 88 5.40 -27.10 9.00
C TYR A 88 5.05 -26.86 7.52
N GLU A 89 4.11 -25.96 7.24
CA GLU A 89 3.80 -25.51 5.87
C GLU A 89 4.74 -24.37 5.45
N THR A 90 6.04 -24.68 5.34
CA THR A 90 7.11 -23.67 5.20
C THR A 90 6.96 -22.78 3.97
N ASP A 91 6.64 -23.35 2.80
CA ASP A 91 6.53 -22.55 1.57
C ASP A 91 5.36 -21.56 1.60
N GLN A 92 4.20 -21.99 2.10
CA GLN A 92 3.04 -21.10 2.25
C GLN A 92 3.29 -20.03 3.32
N ALA A 93 3.97 -20.39 4.41
CA ALA A 93 4.37 -19.42 5.43
C ALA A 93 5.30 -18.34 4.86
N LEU A 94 6.24 -18.71 3.98
CA LEU A 94 7.14 -17.76 3.31
C LEU A 94 6.38 -16.82 2.35
N LEU A 95 5.39 -17.32 1.61
CA LEU A 95 4.54 -16.47 0.77
C LEU A 95 3.77 -15.43 1.60
N MET A 96 3.12 -15.87 2.67
CA MET A 96 2.37 -14.97 3.57
C MET A 96 3.28 -13.97 4.29
N LEU A 97 4.51 -14.37 4.64
CA LEU A 97 5.51 -13.44 5.18
C LEU A 97 5.91 -12.39 4.13
N GLY A 98 6.05 -12.78 2.85
CA GLY A 98 6.26 -11.87 1.74
C GLY A 98 5.14 -10.83 1.60
N GLU A 99 3.89 -11.27 1.68
CA GLU A 99 2.72 -10.38 1.66
C GLU A 99 2.73 -9.41 2.85
N ALA A 100 3.05 -9.90 4.05
CA ALA A 100 3.15 -9.07 5.25
C ALA A 100 4.24 -7.99 5.12
N ARG A 101 5.42 -8.35 4.58
CA ARG A 101 6.52 -7.40 4.29
C ARG A 101 6.08 -6.32 3.31
N LEU A 102 5.44 -6.70 2.20
CA LEU A 102 4.99 -5.76 1.20
C LEU A 102 3.89 -4.82 1.73
N ALA A 103 2.93 -5.36 2.48
CA ALA A 103 1.90 -4.57 3.13
C ALA A 103 2.51 -3.57 4.12
N ALA A 104 3.43 -3.99 4.98
CA ALA A 104 4.13 -3.11 5.91
C ALA A 104 4.95 -2.02 5.18
N ALA A 105 5.62 -2.34 4.08
CA ALA A 105 6.29 -1.35 3.24
C ALA A 105 5.31 -0.32 2.66
N THR A 106 4.13 -0.78 2.25
CA THR A 106 3.06 0.05 1.70
C THR A 106 2.48 0.98 2.77
N VAL A 107 2.32 0.51 4.01
CA VAL A 107 1.94 1.36 5.15
C VAL A 107 2.95 2.48 5.35
N SER A 108 4.26 2.17 5.37
CA SER A 108 5.31 3.19 5.46
C SER A 108 5.22 4.20 4.31
N GLY A 109 5.05 3.74 3.07
CA GLY A 109 4.87 4.62 1.91
C GLY A 109 3.66 5.56 2.04
N LEU A 110 2.53 5.08 2.55
CA LEU A 110 1.34 5.92 2.78
C LEU A 110 1.58 6.95 3.89
N LEU A 111 2.23 6.55 5.00
CA LEU A 111 2.49 7.43 6.13
C LEU A 111 3.50 8.53 5.80
N THR A 112 4.43 8.28 4.88
CA THR A 112 5.44 9.23 4.39
C THR A 112 5.11 9.85 3.03
N ARG A 113 3.94 9.54 2.45
CA ARG A 113 3.52 9.95 1.09
C ARG A 113 4.55 9.63 0.00
N THR A 114 5.20 8.49 0.13
CA THR A 114 6.22 7.99 -0.80
C THR A 114 5.66 6.83 -1.61
N TYR A 115 5.91 6.85 -2.92
CA TYR A 115 5.67 5.71 -3.80
C TYR A 115 6.97 5.05 -4.24
N PHE A 116 6.84 3.83 -4.73
CA PHE A 116 7.91 2.91 -5.09
C PHE A 116 7.74 2.50 -6.54
N ARG A 117 8.86 2.13 -7.16
CA ARG A 117 8.87 1.69 -8.56
C ARG A 117 8.16 0.35 -8.75
N ASP A 118 8.36 -0.55 -7.80
CA ASP A 118 7.85 -1.91 -7.82
C ASP A 118 7.84 -2.50 -6.39
N PRO A 119 7.20 -3.66 -6.16
CA PRO A 119 7.17 -4.30 -4.84
C PRO A 119 8.55 -4.59 -4.25
N GLY A 120 9.54 -4.93 -5.08
CA GLY A 120 10.92 -5.20 -4.65
C GLY A 120 11.61 -3.93 -4.17
N ASP A 121 11.40 -2.81 -4.85
CA ASP A 121 11.85 -1.48 -4.42
C ASP A 121 11.22 -1.08 -3.08
N ALA A 122 9.93 -1.33 -2.90
CA ALA A 122 9.20 -1.02 -1.67
C ALA A 122 9.82 -1.72 -0.46
N VAL A 123 9.97 -3.05 -0.51
CA VAL A 123 10.53 -3.81 0.62
C VAL A 123 12.02 -3.53 0.82
N ARG A 124 12.78 -3.19 -0.23
CA ARG A 124 14.19 -2.80 -0.11
C ARG A 124 14.34 -1.45 0.59
N ARG A 125 13.62 -0.42 0.13
CA ARG A 125 13.73 0.96 0.67
C ARG A 125 13.21 1.09 2.09
N THR A 126 12.35 0.16 2.52
CA THR A 126 11.80 0.10 3.88
C THR A 126 12.56 -0.88 4.79
N GLY A 127 13.59 -1.57 4.29
CA GLY A 127 14.40 -2.51 5.07
C GLY A 127 13.70 -3.85 5.36
N LEU A 128 12.62 -4.18 4.65
CA LEU A 128 11.79 -5.36 4.88
C LEU A 128 12.11 -6.55 3.97
N ALA A 129 13.00 -6.40 2.98
CA ALA A 129 13.31 -7.45 2.00
C ALA A 129 13.80 -8.77 2.63
N GLY A 130 14.54 -8.69 3.75
CA GLY A 130 15.03 -9.85 4.50
C GLY A 130 14.34 -10.06 5.85
N ALA A 131 13.37 -9.23 6.23
CA ALA A 131 12.90 -9.13 7.60
C ALA A 131 12.17 -10.41 8.06
N ASP A 132 12.60 -11.06 9.12
CA ASP A 132 11.98 -12.30 9.59
C ASP A 132 10.58 -12.10 10.20
N MET A 133 9.93 -13.19 10.63
CA MET A 133 8.59 -13.16 11.22
C MET A 133 8.50 -12.22 12.44
N THR A 134 9.55 -12.18 13.26
CA THR A 134 9.63 -11.37 14.48
C THR A 134 9.81 -9.90 14.12
N GLU A 135 10.73 -9.61 13.20
CA GLU A 135 11.01 -8.25 12.74
C GLU A 135 9.78 -7.62 12.07
N VAL A 136 9.10 -8.36 11.18
CA VAL A 136 7.86 -7.89 10.54
C VAL A 136 6.76 -7.66 11.56
N GLY A 137 6.61 -8.56 12.55
CA GLY A 137 5.65 -8.39 13.64
C GLY A 137 5.93 -7.14 14.48
N ALA A 138 7.20 -6.86 14.76
CA ALA A 138 7.61 -5.65 15.49
C ALA A 138 7.35 -4.37 14.69
N VAL A 139 7.58 -4.39 13.38
CA VAL A 139 7.25 -3.27 12.47
C VAL A 139 5.75 -3.01 12.47
N LEU A 140 4.93 -4.04 12.28
CA LEU A 140 3.47 -3.92 12.27
C LEU A 140 2.94 -3.36 13.59
N LYS A 141 3.46 -3.79 14.74
CA LYS A 141 3.09 -3.23 16.05
C LYS A 141 3.40 -1.73 16.16
N ARG A 142 4.61 -1.31 15.77
CA ARG A 142 4.97 0.12 15.76
C ARG A 142 4.08 0.93 14.82
N GLN A 143 3.75 0.38 13.66
CA GLN A 143 2.83 1.01 12.72
C GLN A 143 1.41 1.15 13.30
N ALA A 144 0.96 0.18 14.10
CA ALA A 144 -0.33 0.26 14.80
C ALA A 144 -0.35 1.44 15.80
N GLU A 145 0.72 1.56 16.60
CA GLU A 145 0.91 2.67 17.54
C GLU A 145 0.91 4.03 16.81
N GLU A 146 1.64 4.14 15.70
CA GLU A 146 1.68 5.37 14.90
C GLU A 146 0.32 5.72 14.30
N LEU A 147 -0.39 4.72 13.75
CA LEU A 147 -1.72 4.91 13.18
C LEU A 147 -2.77 5.26 14.23
N ALA A 148 -2.65 4.72 15.45
CA ALA A 148 -3.47 5.10 16.60
C ALA A 148 -3.19 6.56 17.01
N GLY A 149 -1.93 6.99 17.05
CA GLY A 149 -1.57 8.38 17.33
C GLY A 149 -2.07 9.38 16.28
N ARG A 150 -2.36 8.95 15.05
CA ARG A 150 -2.86 9.78 13.94
C ARG A 150 -4.40 9.83 13.83
N GLY A 151 -5.16 9.26 14.77
CA GLY A 151 -6.63 9.31 14.75
C GLY A 151 -7.32 8.15 15.49
N ARG A 152 -8.35 7.54 14.88
CA ARG A 152 -9.10 6.40 15.48
C ARG A 152 -8.14 5.26 15.86
N LEU A 153 -8.40 4.50 16.91
CA LEU A 153 -7.55 3.34 17.28
C LEU A 153 -7.54 2.29 16.17
N VAL A 154 -6.37 1.80 15.79
CA VAL A 154 -6.25 0.64 14.87
C VAL A 154 -6.67 -0.66 15.56
N ASP A 155 -6.50 -0.70 16.88
CA ASP A 155 -6.87 -1.84 17.74
C ASP A 155 -8.18 -1.59 18.50
N GLY A 156 -9.06 -0.72 17.98
CA GLY A 156 -10.38 -0.49 18.57
C GLY A 156 -11.32 -1.67 18.33
N THR A 157 -12.23 -1.93 19.25
CA THR A 157 -13.30 -2.92 19.07
C THR A 157 -14.33 -2.43 18.05
N VAL A 158 -15.23 -3.31 17.59
CA VAL A 158 -16.35 -2.92 16.72
C VAL A 158 -17.20 -1.81 17.38
N ASP A 159 -17.27 -1.79 18.71
CA ASP A 159 -17.97 -0.77 19.47
C ASP A 159 -17.31 0.62 19.33
N ASP A 160 -15.97 0.70 19.22
CA ASP A 160 -15.24 1.96 19.01
C ASP A 160 -15.51 2.57 17.62
N LEU A 161 -15.95 1.77 16.65
CA LEU A 161 -16.39 2.24 15.33
C LEU A 161 -17.80 2.83 15.37
N LEU A 162 -18.65 2.36 16.29
CA LEU A 162 -20.06 2.75 16.40
C LEU A 162 -20.28 3.93 17.37
N ALA A 163 -19.40 4.11 18.36
CA ALA A 163 -19.50 5.22 19.33
C ALA A 163 -19.11 6.60 18.76
N GLY A 164 -18.63 6.66 17.52
CA GLY A 164 -18.21 7.89 16.84
C GLY A 164 -19.05 8.27 15.63
N ALA A 165 -20.32 7.82 15.56
CA ALA A 165 -21.31 8.17 14.55
C ALA A 165 -22.33 9.20 15.07
#